data_AF-A0A662VVM0-F1
#
_entry.id   AF-A0A662VVM0-F1
#
_cell.length_a   1.000
_cell.length_b   1.000
_cell.length_c   1.000
_cell.angle_alpha   90.00
_cell.angle_beta   90.00
_cell.angle_gamma   90.00
#
_symmetry.space_group_name_H-M   'P 1'
#
loop_
_entity.id
_entity.type
_entity.pdbx_description
1 polymer ?
#
loop_
_entity_poly.entity_id
_entity_poly.type
_entity_poly.pdbx_seq_one_letter_code
_entity_poly.pdbx_strand_id
1 'polypeptide(L)'
;ACSGLEGLDEGFKETVKRMREDFLYWYPVDLRSSGKDLVANHLLFFLFHHIAIFPPDLWPRAIAVNGYVSLEGKKMSKSKGPLLTMKRAVLENGADVTRLYILYASEYDSDADWRRKDVESLSQHLRRFYELIRENYKDDGEKDPKSTLTLLDRWLLSRFQRIVKETTDAMEELQTRRAVNAAFFEIMSDVRWYLRRGGKRLSLIIDDWLKLLSPFIPHICEELWHLRHDDFVSLQKYPEYDEGKVDAEAEAAEEYVKELISDIKEILKFVKAKKVYVAIAEPWKAEVLNLAVKAGNFKDAMKEIMKDERFRKMGKEVSNFVKKAIKDGGDFKILNEEKVIQENIEFISKETGVELELNQDIPEKKRKLAMPGKPALYAVS
;
A
#
# COMPACT_ATOMS: atom_id res chain seq x y z
N ALA A 1 -42.15 28.47 -0.94
CA ALA A 1 -42.35 28.55 0.53
C ALA A 1 -41.68 29.83 1.05
N CYS A 2 -42.37 30.96 0.92
CA CYS A 2 -42.03 32.24 1.58
C CYS A 2 -43.31 32.90 2.14
N SER A 3 -44.33 32.09 2.43
CA SER A 3 -45.54 32.55 3.12
C SER A 3 -45.16 32.90 4.56
N GLY A 4 -45.17 34.19 4.90
CA GLY A 4 -44.73 34.71 6.20
C GLY A 4 -43.64 35.77 6.15
N LEU A 5 -43.11 36.10 4.97
CA LEU A 5 -42.18 37.23 4.78
C LEU A 5 -42.86 38.52 4.31
N GLU A 6 -44.19 38.55 4.30
CA GLU A 6 -44.98 39.73 3.89
C GLU A 6 -44.74 40.89 4.86
N GLY A 7 -44.54 42.10 4.33
CA GLY A 7 -44.26 43.31 5.12
C GLY A 7 -42.81 43.50 5.59
N LEU A 8 -41.90 42.57 5.28
CA LEU A 8 -40.47 42.70 5.59
C LEU A 8 -39.70 43.41 4.47
N ASP A 9 -38.59 44.04 4.83
CA ASP A 9 -37.65 44.68 3.90
C ASP A 9 -37.07 43.68 2.88
N GLU A 10 -36.85 44.11 1.64
CA GLU A 10 -36.35 43.24 0.56
C GLU A 10 -34.94 42.70 0.83
N GLY A 11 -34.05 43.48 1.45
CA GLY A 11 -32.72 43.00 1.84
C GLY A 11 -32.80 41.93 2.92
N PHE A 12 -33.75 42.04 3.84
CA PHE A 12 -34.02 41.00 4.83
C PHE A 12 -34.58 39.73 4.19
N LYS A 13 -35.53 39.86 3.26
CA LYS A 13 -36.07 38.70 2.51
C LYS A 13 -34.98 37.96 1.76
N GLU A 14 -34.10 38.68 1.08
CA GLU A 14 -32.97 38.09 0.36
C GLU A 14 -32.01 37.37 1.31
N THR A 15 -31.75 37.96 2.49
CA THR A 15 -30.93 37.31 3.52
C THR A 15 -31.54 35.99 3.99
N VAL A 16 -32.85 35.98 4.31
CA VAL A 16 -33.56 34.77 4.73
C VAL A 16 -33.56 33.70 3.64
N LYS A 17 -33.74 34.11 2.38
CA LYS A 17 -33.69 33.21 1.23
C LYS A 17 -32.31 32.55 1.10
N ARG A 18 -31.23 33.34 1.17
CA ARG A 18 -29.85 32.83 1.13
C ARG A 18 -29.55 31.87 2.28
N MET A 19 -29.98 32.20 3.51
CA MET A 19 -29.84 31.28 4.65
C MET A 19 -30.54 29.94 4.42
N ARG A 20 -31.71 29.95 3.77
CA ARG A 20 -32.43 28.73 3.43
C ARG A 20 -31.72 27.95 2.32
N GLU A 21 -31.20 28.63 1.30
CA GLU A 21 -30.42 28.01 0.23
C GLU A 21 -29.15 27.36 0.78
N ASP A 22 -28.42 28.04 1.66
CA ASP A 22 -27.23 27.49 2.34
C ASP A 22 -27.59 26.22 3.15
N PHE A 23 -28.68 26.25 3.91
CA PHE A 23 -29.14 25.08 4.66
C PHE A 23 -29.47 23.90 3.73
N LEU A 24 -30.23 24.15 2.66
CA LEU A 24 -30.63 23.10 1.71
C LEU A 24 -29.48 22.59 0.85
N TYR A 25 -28.41 23.38 0.68
CA TYR A 25 -27.20 22.96 -0.01
C TYR A 25 -26.34 22.03 0.86
N TRP A 26 -26.13 22.38 2.13
CA TRP A 26 -25.24 21.63 3.03
C TRP A 26 -25.88 20.43 3.72
N TYR A 27 -27.21 20.37 3.82
CA TYR A 27 -27.91 19.19 4.32
C TYR A 27 -28.17 18.16 3.21
N PRO A 28 -28.28 16.87 3.55
CA PRO A 28 -28.20 16.29 4.90
C PRO A 28 -26.77 16.22 5.46
N VAL A 29 -26.64 15.92 6.76
CA VAL A 29 -25.33 15.62 7.36
C VAL A 29 -24.76 14.35 6.74
N ASP A 30 -23.75 14.48 5.88
CA ASP A 30 -23.10 13.35 5.21
C ASP A 30 -22.41 12.41 6.21
N LEU A 31 -21.61 12.96 7.14
CA LEU A 31 -20.89 12.18 8.13
C LEU A 31 -20.84 12.88 9.49
N ARG A 32 -21.28 12.18 10.54
CA ARG A 32 -21.12 12.60 11.93
C ARG A 32 -20.13 11.70 12.66
N SER A 33 -18.95 12.24 13.00
CA SER A 33 -17.93 11.52 13.79
C SER A 33 -18.05 11.79 15.30
N SER A 34 -17.87 10.76 16.14
CA SER A 34 -17.86 10.88 17.60
C SER A 34 -17.25 9.69 18.34
N GLY A 35 -16.86 9.92 19.59
CA GLY A 35 -16.46 8.84 20.50
C GLY A 35 -17.61 7.89 20.81
N LYS A 36 -17.27 6.61 21.05
CA LYS A 36 -18.23 5.54 21.37
C LYS A 36 -19.07 5.77 22.62
N ASP A 37 -18.63 6.64 23.54
CA ASP A 37 -19.43 7.06 24.70
C ASP A 37 -20.72 7.82 24.32
N LEU A 38 -20.75 8.46 23.15
CA LEU A 38 -21.87 9.28 22.72
C LEU A 38 -22.97 8.48 21.99
N VAL A 39 -22.71 7.21 21.67
CA VAL A 39 -23.65 6.34 20.94
C VAL A 39 -24.96 6.19 21.70
N ALA A 40 -24.89 5.87 22.99
CA ALA A 40 -26.08 5.63 23.83
C ALA A 40 -26.83 6.91 24.26
N ASN A 41 -26.37 8.10 23.85
CA ASN A 41 -26.98 9.38 24.24
C ASN A 41 -27.05 10.35 23.05
N HIS A 42 -26.06 11.22 22.86
CA HIS A 42 -26.07 12.30 21.88
C HIS A 42 -26.32 11.80 20.46
N LEU A 43 -25.69 10.71 20.02
CA LEU A 43 -25.88 10.18 18.67
C LEU A 43 -27.28 9.58 18.48
N LEU A 44 -27.82 8.95 19.54
CA LEU A 44 -29.21 8.47 19.53
C LEU A 44 -30.21 9.64 19.48
N PHE A 45 -30.01 10.68 20.31
CA PHE A 45 -30.85 11.88 20.31
C PHE A 45 -30.71 12.67 19.02
N PHE A 46 -29.53 12.70 18.42
CA PHE A 46 -29.27 13.27 17.11
C PHE A 46 -30.20 12.65 16.06
N LEU A 47 -30.32 11.31 16.02
CA LEU A 47 -31.26 10.64 15.12
C LEU A 47 -32.72 10.97 15.45
N PHE A 48 -33.13 10.88 16.73
CA PHE A 48 -34.51 11.16 17.14
C PHE A 48 -34.95 12.58 16.76
N HIS A 49 -34.12 13.59 17.01
CA HIS A 49 -34.46 14.96 16.65
C HIS A 49 -34.54 15.17 15.14
N HIS A 50 -33.67 14.52 14.34
CA HIS A 50 -33.74 14.66 12.88
C HIS A 50 -35.03 14.06 12.32
N ILE A 51 -35.44 12.88 12.82
CA ILE A 51 -36.69 12.23 12.41
C ILE A 51 -37.91 13.09 12.81
N ALA A 52 -37.86 13.73 13.97
CA ALA A 52 -38.99 14.53 14.47
C ALA A 52 -39.15 15.88 13.75
N ILE A 53 -38.05 16.49 13.28
CA ILE A 53 -38.04 17.86 12.76
C ILE A 53 -37.96 17.90 11.23
N PHE A 54 -37.16 17.01 10.64
CA PHE A 54 -36.80 17.09 9.23
C PHE A 54 -37.45 15.98 8.40
N PRO A 55 -37.81 16.27 7.13
CA PRO A 55 -38.26 15.24 6.21
C PRO A 55 -37.14 14.22 5.90
N PRO A 56 -37.50 13.00 5.42
CA PRO A 56 -36.55 11.90 5.24
C PRO A 56 -35.32 12.19 4.37
N ASP A 57 -35.44 13.06 3.38
CA ASP A 57 -34.36 13.48 2.48
C ASP A 57 -33.27 14.31 3.18
N LEU A 58 -33.58 14.89 4.35
CA LEU A 58 -32.66 15.67 5.17
C LEU A 58 -32.14 14.87 6.39
N TRP A 59 -32.41 13.57 6.48
CA TRP A 59 -31.89 12.74 7.56
C TRP A 59 -30.39 12.47 7.42
N PRO A 60 -29.64 12.32 8.53
CA PRO A 60 -28.20 12.04 8.48
C PRO A 60 -27.86 10.77 7.69
N ARG A 61 -26.79 10.80 6.90
CA ARG A 61 -26.40 9.69 6.03
C ARG A 61 -25.49 8.66 6.70
N ALA A 62 -24.49 9.11 7.45
CA ALA A 62 -23.54 8.23 8.13
C ALA A 62 -23.13 8.76 9.51
N ILE A 63 -22.82 7.81 10.41
CA ILE A 63 -22.20 8.07 11.71
C ILE A 63 -20.92 7.23 11.80
N ALA A 64 -19.80 7.88 12.05
CA ALA A 64 -18.53 7.22 12.35
C ALA A 64 -18.25 7.27 13.84
N VAL A 65 -17.88 6.12 14.40
CA VAL A 65 -17.61 5.99 15.83
C VAL A 65 -16.14 5.66 16.06
N ASN A 66 -15.49 6.42 16.95
CA ASN A 66 -14.10 6.22 17.33
C ASN A 66 -13.93 5.77 18.79
N GLY A 67 -12.82 5.08 19.09
CA GLY A 67 -12.45 4.72 20.45
C GLY A 67 -11.93 5.89 21.29
N TYR A 68 -11.56 5.59 22.53
CA TYR A 68 -10.91 6.53 23.44
C TYR A 68 -9.42 6.67 23.16
N VAL A 69 -8.82 7.72 23.71
CA VAL A 69 -7.36 7.90 23.70
C VAL A 69 -6.84 7.81 25.15
N SER A 70 -5.90 6.90 25.39
CA SER A 70 -5.10 6.82 26.62
C SER A 70 -3.71 7.42 26.42
N LEU A 71 -2.97 7.57 27.52
CA LEU A 71 -1.61 8.10 27.53
C LEU A 71 -0.74 7.20 28.41
N GLU A 72 0.25 6.54 27.80
CA GLU A 72 1.15 5.59 28.46
C GLU A 72 0.38 4.50 29.24
N GLY A 73 -0.66 3.93 28.61
CA GLY A 73 -1.53 2.90 29.18
C GLY A 73 -2.50 3.41 30.25
N LYS A 74 -2.50 4.71 30.56
CA LYS A 74 -3.38 5.31 31.57
C LYS A 74 -4.47 6.15 30.92
N LYS A 75 -5.70 6.01 31.43
CA LYS A 75 -6.83 6.85 31.00
C LYS A 75 -6.51 8.32 31.27
N MET A 76 -6.65 9.17 30.24
CA MET A 76 -6.45 10.60 30.40
C MET A 76 -7.54 11.22 31.30
N SER A 77 -7.14 12.06 32.24
CA SER A 77 -8.06 12.75 33.16
C SER A 77 -7.48 14.06 33.64
N LYS A 78 -8.25 15.14 33.58
CA LYS A 78 -7.83 16.48 34.05
C LYS A 78 -7.54 16.51 35.56
N SER A 79 -8.19 15.68 36.36
CA SER A 79 -8.11 15.71 37.82
C SER A 79 -7.27 14.59 38.45
N LYS A 80 -7.20 13.42 37.79
CA LYS A 80 -6.70 12.18 38.42
C LYS A 80 -5.70 11.39 37.57
N GLY A 81 -5.40 11.85 36.36
CA GLY A 81 -4.58 11.11 35.39
C GLY A 81 -3.61 11.99 34.65
N PRO A 82 -2.72 11.40 33.84
CA PRO A 82 -1.88 12.18 32.95
C PRO A 82 -2.78 12.86 31.90
N LEU A 83 -2.46 14.11 31.55
CA LEU A 83 -3.19 14.87 30.55
C LEU A 83 -2.22 15.36 29.47
N LEU A 84 -2.52 15.00 28.22
CA LEU A 84 -1.89 15.57 27.04
C LEU A 84 -2.94 16.38 26.29
N THR A 85 -2.77 17.70 26.24
CA THR A 85 -3.64 18.56 25.45
C THR A 85 -3.17 18.58 23.99
N MET A 86 -4.09 18.81 23.05
CA MET A 86 -3.74 18.93 21.62
C MET A 86 -2.66 19.98 21.38
N LYS A 87 -2.79 21.17 22.00
CA LYS A 87 -1.78 22.23 21.91
C LYS A 87 -0.39 21.73 22.35
N ARG A 88 -0.33 20.98 23.44
CA ARG A 88 0.93 20.44 23.95
C ARG A 88 1.50 19.37 23.02
N ALA A 89 0.67 18.44 22.53
CA ALA A 89 1.10 17.41 21.58
C ALA A 89 1.71 18.03 20.31
N VAL A 90 1.05 19.06 19.75
CA VAL A 90 1.52 19.78 18.56
C VAL A 90 2.79 20.58 18.83
N LEU A 91 2.89 21.28 19.97
CA LEU A 91 4.11 22.03 20.32
C LEU A 91 5.32 21.12 20.55
N GLU A 92 5.11 19.96 21.17
CA GLU A 92 6.20 19.02 21.47
C GLU A 92 6.65 18.22 20.24
N ASN A 93 5.75 17.90 19.30
CA ASN A 93 6.02 16.92 18.23
C ASN A 93 5.81 17.46 16.80
N GLY A 94 5.12 18.59 16.63
CA GLY A 94 4.64 19.07 15.34
C GLY A 94 3.23 18.58 15.00
N ALA A 95 2.52 19.36 14.18
CA ALA A 95 1.14 19.07 13.79
C ALA A 95 1.02 17.77 13.00
N ASP A 96 1.86 17.57 11.98
CA ASP A 96 1.79 16.40 11.11
C ASP A 96 2.16 15.09 11.81
N VAL A 97 3.16 15.12 12.71
CA VAL A 97 3.48 13.95 13.55
C VAL A 97 2.28 13.60 14.42
N THR A 98 1.64 14.60 15.04
CA THR A 98 0.46 14.39 15.90
C THR A 98 -0.72 13.83 15.11
N ARG A 99 -1.01 14.39 13.93
CA ARG A 99 -2.10 13.93 13.05
C ARG A 99 -1.87 12.50 12.58
N LEU A 100 -0.70 12.22 12.00
CA LEU A 100 -0.37 10.90 11.48
C LEU A 100 -0.40 9.84 12.58
N TYR A 101 0.09 10.18 13.78
CA TYR A 101 0.05 9.27 14.91
C TYR A 101 -1.37 8.89 15.30
N ILE A 102 -2.28 9.85 15.42
CA ILE A 102 -3.68 9.58 15.81
C ILE A 102 -4.37 8.70 14.76
N LEU A 103 -4.18 9.01 13.48
CA LEU A 103 -4.79 8.27 12.36
C LEU A 103 -4.25 6.84 12.24
N TYR A 104 -2.99 6.62 12.61
CA TYR A 104 -2.34 5.32 12.63
C TYR A 104 -2.64 4.50 13.90
N ALA A 105 -2.79 5.16 15.06
CA ALA A 105 -2.86 4.52 16.37
C ALA A 105 -4.18 3.77 16.62
N SER A 106 -5.27 4.12 15.95
CA SER A 106 -6.59 3.48 16.09
C SER A 106 -7.38 3.50 14.79
N GLU A 107 -8.32 2.56 14.67
CA GLU A 107 -9.30 2.49 13.59
C GLU A 107 -10.67 2.13 14.17
N TYR A 108 -11.75 2.72 13.66
CA TYR A 108 -13.10 2.54 14.20
C TYR A 108 -13.16 2.74 15.73
N ASP A 109 -13.92 1.90 16.44
CA ASP A 109 -14.18 2.00 17.88
C ASP A 109 -13.02 1.49 18.77
N SER A 110 -11.89 1.09 18.16
CA SER A 110 -10.70 0.68 18.88
C SER A 110 -10.05 1.86 19.60
N ASP A 111 -9.60 1.63 20.83
CA ASP A 111 -8.92 2.65 21.63
C ASP A 111 -7.48 2.85 21.13
N ALA A 112 -7.02 4.10 21.12
CA ALA A 112 -5.63 4.46 20.87
C ALA A 112 -4.88 4.66 22.20
N ASP A 113 -3.62 4.25 22.26
CA ASP A 113 -2.74 4.55 23.39
C ASP A 113 -1.58 5.43 22.96
N TRP A 114 -1.57 6.70 23.39
CA TRP A 114 -0.49 7.62 23.09
C TRP A 114 0.78 7.26 23.86
N ARG A 115 1.81 6.85 23.12
CA ARG A 115 3.11 6.45 23.64
C ARG A 115 4.22 7.32 23.07
N ARG A 116 4.97 7.99 23.93
CA ARG A 116 6.04 8.93 23.52
C ARG A 116 7.07 8.28 22.59
N LYS A 117 7.45 7.03 22.87
CA LYS A 117 8.41 6.28 22.03
C LYS A 117 7.91 6.07 20.60
N ASP A 118 6.61 5.79 20.45
CA ASP A 118 6.02 5.53 19.14
C ASP A 118 5.88 6.84 18.34
N VAL A 119 5.52 7.93 19.02
CA VAL A 119 5.47 9.28 18.44
C VAL A 119 6.85 9.76 17.99
N GLU A 120 7.88 9.52 18.81
CA GLU A 120 9.27 9.85 18.46
C GLU A 120 9.75 9.03 17.25
N SER A 121 9.46 7.73 17.22
CA SER A 121 9.74 6.86 16.07
C SER A 121 9.05 7.37 14.81
N LEU A 122 7.78 7.79 14.91
CA LEU A 122 7.03 8.35 13.78
C LEU A 122 7.60 9.69 13.31
N SER A 123 8.03 10.55 14.23
CA SER A 123 8.74 11.80 13.89
C SER A 123 10.01 11.52 13.08
N GLN A 124 10.78 10.51 13.46
CA GLN A 124 11.96 10.10 12.70
C GLN A 124 11.60 9.54 11.31
N HIS A 125 10.50 8.80 11.17
CA HIS A 125 10.01 8.37 9.86
C HIS A 125 9.64 9.55 8.98
N LEU A 126 8.93 10.55 9.51
CA LEU A 126 8.56 11.74 8.76
C LEU A 126 9.77 12.58 8.37
N ARG A 127 10.79 12.70 9.22
CA ARG A 127 12.06 13.33 8.85
C ARG A 127 12.76 12.60 7.71
N ARG A 128 12.81 11.26 7.76
CA ARG A 128 13.38 10.44 6.67
C ARG A 128 12.60 10.62 5.37
N PHE A 129 11.27 10.65 5.43
CA PHE A 129 10.41 10.94 4.28
C PHE A 129 10.70 12.33 3.71
N TYR A 130 10.72 13.36 4.56
CA TYR A 130 10.98 14.74 4.14
C TYR A 130 12.31 14.89 3.40
N GLU A 131 13.42 14.38 3.98
CA GLU A 131 14.72 14.48 3.32
C GLU A 131 14.79 13.63 2.05
N LEU A 132 14.20 12.43 2.05
CA LEU A 132 14.12 11.56 0.88
C LEU A 132 13.45 12.28 -0.30
N ILE A 133 12.27 12.89 -0.07
CA ILE A 133 11.56 13.63 -1.10
C ILE A 133 12.39 14.85 -1.50
N ARG A 134 12.85 15.67 -0.55
CA ARG A 134 13.63 16.87 -0.84
C ARG A 134 14.90 16.62 -1.65
N GLU A 135 15.57 15.49 -1.46
CA GLU A 135 16.76 15.08 -2.22
C GLU A 135 16.42 14.61 -3.65
N ASN A 136 15.27 13.99 -3.85
CA ASN A 136 14.87 13.37 -5.13
C ASN A 136 13.82 14.17 -5.91
N TYR A 137 13.29 15.23 -5.31
CA TYR A 137 12.29 16.12 -5.91
C TYR A 137 12.90 17.39 -6.47
N LYS A 138 14.14 17.74 -6.10
CA LYS A 138 14.83 18.86 -6.75
C LYS A 138 15.12 18.52 -8.20
N ASP A 139 14.65 19.39 -9.07
CA ASP A 139 14.84 19.47 -10.52
C ASP A 139 15.75 18.38 -11.12
N ASP A 140 15.11 17.26 -11.48
CA ASP A 140 15.69 16.28 -12.38
C ASP A 140 15.63 16.95 -13.76
N GLY A 141 16.63 17.76 -14.10
CA GLY A 141 16.74 18.38 -15.42
C GLY A 141 16.29 17.38 -16.48
N GLU A 142 15.20 17.72 -17.18
CA GLU A 142 14.31 16.83 -17.92
C GLU A 142 14.97 15.50 -18.28
N LYS A 143 14.77 14.47 -17.44
CA LYS A 143 15.05 13.11 -17.90
C LYS A 143 14.14 12.88 -19.09
N ASP A 144 14.74 12.84 -20.28
CA ASP A 144 14.06 12.81 -21.57
C ASP A 144 12.73 12.06 -21.46
N PRO A 145 11.58 12.73 -21.67
CA PRO A 145 10.27 12.09 -21.68
C PRO A 145 10.21 10.90 -22.64
N LYS A 146 11.13 10.82 -23.62
CA LYS A 146 11.29 9.71 -24.56
C LYS A 146 12.16 8.56 -24.03
N SER A 147 12.78 8.69 -22.85
CA SER A 147 13.53 7.60 -22.23
C SER A 147 12.56 6.50 -21.77
N THR A 148 12.69 5.33 -22.41
CA THR A 148 11.90 4.14 -22.10
C THR A 148 12.02 3.81 -20.61
N LEU A 149 10.88 3.63 -19.93
CA LEU A 149 10.82 3.20 -18.53
C LEU A 149 11.51 1.84 -18.39
N THR A 150 12.41 1.72 -17.41
CA THR A 150 13.01 0.43 -17.08
C THR A 150 11.97 -0.50 -16.43
N LEU A 151 12.25 -1.81 -16.35
CA LEU A 151 11.38 -2.74 -15.62
C LEU A 151 11.20 -2.29 -14.16
N LEU A 152 12.25 -1.78 -13.53
CA LEU A 152 12.22 -1.28 -12.16
C LEU A 152 11.36 0.00 -12.02
N ASP A 153 11.36 0.89 -13.01
CA ASP A 153 10.48 2.07 -13.02
C ASP A 153 9.01 1.67 -13.17
N ARG A 154 8.73 0.73 -14.08
CA ARG A 154 7.38 0.16 -14.26
C ARG A 154 6.90 -0.54 -13.01
N TRP A 155 7.79 -1.27 -12.33
CA TRP A 155 7.51 -1.89 -11.03
C TRP A 155 7.09 -0.85 -9.98
N LEU A 156 7.86 0.23 -9.81
CA LEU A 156 7.53 1.29 -8.84
C LEU A 156 6.17 1.93 -9.13
N LEU A 157 5.91 2.25 -10.41
CA LEU A 157 4.64 2.83 -10.85
C LEU A 157 3.47 1.87 -10.58
N SER A 158 3.62 0.58 -10.93
CA SER A 158 2.61 -0.44 -10.69
C SER A 158 2.28 -0.58 -9.21
N ARG A 159 3.31 -0.68 -8.35
CA ARG A 159 3.16 -0.73 -6.90
C ARG A 159 2.48 0.52 -6.35
N PHE A 160 2.86 1.69 -6.84
CA PHE A 160 2.24 2.94 -6.44
C PHE A 160 0.75 2.99 -6.79
N GLN A 161 0.33 2.50 -7.96
CA GLN A 161 -1.09 2.40 -8.31
C GLN A 161 -1.88 1.49 -7.37
N ARG A 162 -1.32 0.34 -6.98
CA ARG A 162 -1.96 -0.53 -5.98
C ARG A 162 -2.12 0.19 -4.63
N ILE A 163 -1.15 1.02 -4.26
CA ILE A 163 -1.19 1.80 -3.02
C ILE A 163 -2.20 2.94 -3.12
N VAL A 164 -2.33 3.62 -4.25
CA VAL A 164 -3.39 4.62 -4.49
C VAL A 164 -4.75 3.98 -4.30
N LYS A 165 -4.99 2.81 -4.92
CA LYS A 165 -6.23 2.06 -4.77
C LYS A 165 -6.50 1.68 -3.30
N GLU A 166 -5.55 0.99 -2.67
CA GLU A 166 -5.67 0.53 -1.29
C GLU A 166 -5.93 1.69 -0.31
N THR A 167 -5.23 2.81 -0.50
CA THR A 167 -5.44 4.02 0.31
C THR A 167 -6.83 4.61 0.11
N THR A 168 -7.28 4.70 -1.15
CA THR A 168 -8.59 5.28 -1.50
C THR A 168 -9.71 4.42 -0.93
N ASP A 169 -9.66 3.10 -1.16
CA ASP A 169 -10.63 2.14 -0.63
C ASP A 169 -10.69 2.23 0.92
N ALA A 170 -9.53 2.29 1.57
CA ALA A 170 -9.46 2.45 3.02
C ALA A 170 -10.04 3.80 3.50
N MET A 171 -9.82 4.90 2.77
CA MET A 171 -10.37 6.21 3.15
C MET A 171 -11.90 6.29 2.97
N GLU A 172 -12.45 5.70 1.90
CA GLU A 172 -13.90 5.58 1.68
C GLU A 172 -14.57 4.78 2.81
N GLU A 173 -13.88 3.77 3.35
CA GLU A 173 -14.34 2.99 4.50
C GLU A 173 -13.97 3.59 5.87
N LEU A 174 -13.35 4.78 5.91
CA LEU A 174 -12.85 5.43 7.14
C LEU A 174 -11.83 4.58 7.93
N GLN A 175 -11.12 3.69 7.24
CA GLN A 175 -10.03 2.86 7.76
C GLN A 175 -8.70 3.61 7.77
N THR A 176 -8.57 4.58 8.67
CA THR A 176 -7.43 5.51 8.69
C THR A 176 -6.09 4.82 8.92
N ARG A 177 -6.05 3.74 9.72
CA ARG A 177 -4.81 3.00 9.99
C ARG A 177 -4.37 2.25 8.74
N ARG A 178 -5.31 1.55 8.08
CA ARG A 178 -5.07 0.87 6.80
C ARG A 178 -4.57 1.84 5.73
N ALA A 179 -5.22 3.00 5.61
CA ALA A 179 -4.83 4.04 4.67
C ALA A 179 -3.41 4.57 4.93
N VAL A 180 -3.06 4.87 6.19
CA VAL A 180 -1.70 5.31 6.55
C VAL A 180 -0.65 4.22 6.29
N ASN A 181 -0.97 2.95 6.57
CA ASN A 181 -0.08 1.83 6.27
C ASN A 181 0.27 1.77 4.79
N ALA A 182 -0.73 1.83 3.91
CA ALA A 182 -0.51 1.84 2.47
C ALA A 182 0.21 3.12 2.00
N ALA A 183 -0.38 4.28 2.26
CA ALA A 183 0.06 5.59 1.72
C ALA A 183 1.41 6.06 2.24
N PHE A 184 1.83 5.60 3.43
CA PHE A 184 3.09 6.01 4.04
C PHE A 184 4.07 4.85 4.18
N PHE A 185 3.73 3.80 4.92
CA PHE A 185 4.72 2.78 5.30
C PHE A 185 5.08 1.81 4.17
N GLU A 186 4.09 1.30 3.45
CA GLU A 186 4.30 0.35 2.34
C GLU A 186 5.06 1.01 1.18
N ILE A 187 4.60 2.18 0.72
CA ILE A 187 5.29 2.90 -0.36
C ILE A 187 6.68 3.37 0.07
N MET A 188 6.90 3.75 1.33
CA MET A 188 8.27 4.01 1.82
C MET A 188 9.15 2.78 1.72
N SER A 189 8.60 1.58 1.93
CA SER A 189 9.34 0.32 1.76
C SER A 189 9.68 0.06 0.30
N ASP A 190 8.70 0.25 -0.60
CA ASP A 190 8.87 0.07 -2.03
C ASP A 190 9.87 1.08 -2.62
N VAL A 191 9.84 2.33 -2.18
CA VAL A 191 10.82 3.36 -2.58
C VAL A 191 12.23 3.04 -2.07
N ARG A 192 12.38 2.58 -0.82
CA ARG A 192 13.69 2.13 -0.32
C ARG A 192 14.23 0.97 -1.15
N TRP A 193 13.38 0.01 -1.53
CA TRP A 193 13.76 -1.09 -2.42
C TRP A 193 14.19 -0.56 -3.79
N TYR A 194 13.37 0.29 -4.40
CA TYR A 194 13.63 0.92 -5.70
C TYR A 194 15.01 1.61 -5.74
N LEU A 195 15.31 2.45 -4.74
CA LEU A 195 16.59 3.16 -4.66
C LEU A 195 17.76 2.21 -4.43
N ARG A 196 17.57 1.19 -3.57
CA ARG A 196 18.59 0.15 -3.34
C ARG A 196 18.91 -0.64 -4.60
N ARG A 197 17.91 -0.89 -5.44
CA ARG A 197 18.03 -1.53 -6.76
C ARG A 197 18.71 -0.64 -7.80
N GLY A 198 18.95 0.64 -7.49
CA GLY A 198 19.60 1.59 -8.39
C GLY A 198 18.61 2.42 -9.21
N GLY A 199 17.33 2.42 -8.84
CA GLY A 199 16.32 3.29 -9.41
C GLY A 199 16.64 4.77 -9.20
N LYS A 200 16.30 5.61 -10.17
CA LYS A 200 16.67 7.04 -10.20
C LYS A 200 15.53 7.98 -10.55
N ARG A 201 14.34 7.48 -10.86
CA ARG A 201 13.19 8.24 -11.36
C ARG A 201 12.07 8.32 -10.31
N LEU A 202 12.43 8.60 -9.05
CA LEU A 202 11.43 8.69 -7.98
C LEU A 202 10.40 9.79 -8.25
N SER A 203 10.80 10.86 -8.95
CA SER A 203 9.93 11.94 -9.45
C SER A 203 8.70 11.45 -10.23
N LEU A 204 8.70 10.23 -10.77
CA LEU A 204 7.53 9.61 -11.41
C LEU A 204 6.30 9.48 -10.51
N ILE A 205 6.48 9.42 -9.18
CA ILE A 205 5.37 9.22 -8.23
C ILE A 205 5.24 10.33 -7.19
N ILE A 206 6.23 11.24 -7.06
CA ILE A 206 6.27 12.18 -5.92
C ILE A 206 5.04 13.08 -5.89
N ASP A 207 4.64 13.69 -7.01
CA ASP A 207 3.49 14.60 -7.06
C ASP A 207 2.22 13.92 -6.53
N ASP A 208 1.91 12.74 -7.07
CA ASP A 208 0.73 11.99 -6.65
C ASP A 208 0.88 11.45 -5.22
N TRP A 209 2.10 11.12 -4.79
CA TRP A 209 2.34 10.68 -3.42
C TRP A 209 2.12 11.80 -2.40
N LEU A 210 2.54 13.04 -2.72
CA LEU A 210 2.27 14.22 -1.90
C LEU A 210 0.76 14.51 -1.81
N LYS A 211 0.04 14.42 -2.94
CA LYS A 211 -1.43 14.54 -2.94
C LYS A 211 -2.09 13.45 -2.09
N LEU A 212 -1.66 12.19 -2.24
CA LEU A 212 -2.15 11.05 -1.47
C LEU A 212 -1.96 11.25 0.04
N LEU A 213 -0.81 11.80 0.44
CA LEU A 213 -0.45 12.03 1.84
C LEU A 213 -1.03 13.32 2.45
N SER A 214 -1.50 14.26 1.63
CA SER A 214 -1.99 15.57 2.08
C SER A 214 -3.12 15.52 3.14
N PRO A 215 -4.04 14.53 3.16
CA PRO A 215 -5.03 14.44 4.24
C PRO A 215 -4.41 14.10 5.60
N PHE A 216 -3.26 13.41 5.62
CA PHE A 216 -2.60 12.93 6.83
C PHE A 216 -1.58 13.94 7.36
N ILE A 217 -0.69 14.42 6.49
CA ILE A 217 0.46 15.28 6.82
C ILE A 217 0.51 16.55 5.93
N PRO A 218 -0.54 17.39 5.99
CA PRO A 218 -0.73 18.48 5.03
C PRO A 218 0.42 19.48 4.99
N HIS A 219 1.04 19.82 6.13
CA HIS A 219 2.03 20.90 6.16
C HIS A 219 3.35 20.48 5.50
N ILE A 220 3.83 19.26 5.77
CA ILE A 220 4.99 18.66 5.11
C ILE A 220 4.72 18.50 3.62
N CYS A 221 3.53 18.04 3.23
CA CYS A 221 3.18 17.91 1.81
C CYS A 221 3.16 19.27 1.11
N GLU A 222 2.62 20.31 1.74
CA GLU A 222 2.56 21.66 1.19
C GLU A 222 3.98 22.24 1.00
N GLU A 223 4.85 22.12 2.00
CA GLU A 223 6.25 22.58 1.91
C GLU A 223 7.02 21.87 0.80
N LEU A 224 6.85 20.54 0.69
CA LEU A 224 7.52 19.76 -0.36
C LEU A 224 6.94 20.07 -1.75
N TRP A 225 5.63 20.26 -1.88
CA TRP A 225 4.95 20.62 -3.12
C TRP A 225 5.48 21.94 -3.70
N HIS A 226 5.69 22.94 -2.85
CA HIS A 226 6.25 24.24 -3.22
C HIS A 226 7.71 24.21 -3.70
N LEU A 227 8.37 23.05 -3.68
CA LEU A 227 9.67 22.89 -4.34
C LEU A 227 9.56 22.88 -5.88
N ARG A 228 8.37 22.64 -6.44
CA ARG A 228 8.12 22.60 -7.89
C ARG A 228 6.88 23.35 -8.37
N HIS A 229 5.92 23.58 -7.49
CA HIS A 229 4.61 24.13 -7.85
C HIS A 229 4.33 25.40 -7.05
N ASP A 230 3.61 26.36 -7.64
CA ASP A 230 3.28 27.63 -6.99
C ASP A 230 1.84 27.68 -6.41
N ASP A 231 1.10 26.57 -6.52
CA ASP A 231 -0.26 26.41 -6.00
C ASP A 231 -0.29 25.48 -4.77
N PHE A 232 -1.49 25.26 -4.21
CA PHE A 232 -1.64 24.44 -3.00
C PHE A 232 -1.92 22.98 -3.33
N VAL A 233 -1.19 22.04 -2.72
CA VAL A 233 -1.43 20.59 -2.85
C VAL A 233 -2.82 20.22 -2.33
N SER A 234 -3.30 20.93 -1.30
CA SER A 234 -4.64 20.76 -0.72
C SER A 234 -5.79 21.09 -1.68
N LEU A 235 -5.53 21.79 -2.79
CA LEU A 235 -6.51 22.10 -3.83
C LEU A 235 -6.39 21.20 -5.07
N GLN A 236 -5.41 20.29 -5.09
CA GLN A 236 -5.18 19.39 -6.22
C GLN A 236 -6.18 18.25 -6.24
N LYS A 237 -6.44 17.72 -7.43
CA LYS A 237 -7.24 16.49 -7.58
C LYS A 237 -6.54 15.33 -6.86
N TYR A 238 -7.28 14.61 -6.03
CA TYR A 238 -6.77 13.42 -5.37
C TYR A 238 -6.37 12.35 -6.41
N PRO A 239 -5.27 11.60 -6.21
CA PRO A 239 -4.83 10.59 -7.17
C PRO A 239 -5.87 9.48 -7.35
N GLU A 240 -6.11 9.07 -8.59
CA GLU A 240 -7.04 8.00 -8.94
C GLU A 240 -6.27 6.76 -9.42
N TYR A 241 -6.76 5.58 -9.06
CA TYR A 241 -6.20 4.32 -9.52
C TYR A 241 -6.32 4.18 -11.04
N ASP A 242 -5.22 3.85 -11.69
CA ASP A 242 -5.10 3.62 -13.12
C ASP A 242 -4.59 2.20 -13.38
N GLU A 243 -5.51 1.32 -13.78
CA GLU A 243 -5.21 -0.08 -14.11
C GLU A 243 -4.22 -0.20 -15.29
N GLY A 244 -4.20 0.77 -16.21
CA GLY A 244 -3.28 0.77 -17.36
C GLY A 244 -1.81 0.99 -16.98
N LYS A 245 -1.54 1.45 -15.76
CA LYS A 245 -0.19 1.61 -15.18
C LYS A 245 0.22 0.42 -14.32
N VAL A 246 -0.64 -0.58 -14.13
CA VAL A 246 -0.29 -1.82 -13.43
C VAL A 246 0.47 -2.75 -14.36
N ASP A 247 1.63 -3.22 -13.92
CA ASP A 247 2.52 -4.10 -14.66
C ASP A 247 2.81 -5.36 -13.83
N ALA A 248 1.95 -6.37 -14.02
CA ALA A 248 2.05 -7.63 -13.30
C ALA A 248 3.34 -8.41 -13.63
N GLU A 249 3.92 -8.22 -14.82
CA GLU A 249 5.19 -8.84 -15.20
C GLU A 249 6.34 -8.22 -14.41
N ALA A 250 6.39 -6.89 -14.33
CA ALA A 250 7.39 -6.17 -13.53
C ALA A 250 7.28 -6.51 -12.04
N GLU A 251 6.06 -6.59 -11.49
CA GLU A 251 5.81 -7.06 -10.12
C GLU A 251 6.27 -8.49 -9.88
N ALA A 252 5.94 -9.41 -10.78
CA ALA A 252 6.37 -10.80 -10.67
C ALA A 252 7.90 -10.95 -10.72
N ALA A 253 8.58 -10.21 -11.61
CA ALA A 253 10.02 -10.25 -11.76
C ALA A 253 10.75 -9.70 -10.51
N GLU A 254 10.34 -8.55 -9.98
CA GLU A 254 10.98 -7.99 -8.78
C GLU A 254 10.69 -8.81 -7.52
N GLU A 255 9.48 -9.37 -7.39
CA GLU A 255 9.17 -10.25 -6.27
C GLU A 255 10.00 -11.54 -6.34
N TYR A 256 10.20 -12.10 -7.53
CA TYR A 256 11.10 -13.24 -7.73
C TYR A 256 12.55 -12.92 -7.31
N VAL A 257 13.07 -11.73 -7.63
CA VAL A 257 14.39 -11.28 -7.20
C VAL A 257 14.47 -11.16 -5.66
N LYS A 258 13.44 -10.59 -5.02
CA LYS A 258 13.37 -10.48 -3.54
C LYS A 258 13.35 -11.85 -2.87
N GLU A 259 12.50 -12.76 -3.34
CA GLU A 259 12.39 -14.13 -2.85
C GLU A 259 13.73 -14.87 -3.00
N LEU A 260 14.36 -14.79 -4.16
CA LEU A 260 15.67 -15.42 -4.42
C LEU A 260 16.76 -14.91 -3.47
N ILE A 261 16.84 -13.59 -3.24
CA ILE A 261 17.78 -13.02 -2.26
C ILE A 261 17.51 -13.54 -0.85
N SER A 262 16.23 -13.62 -0.46
CA SER A 262 15.83 -14.14 0.84
C SER A 262 16.24 -15.60 1.01
N ASP A 263 15.93 -16.44 0.03
CA ASP A 263 16.25 -17.88 0.05
C ASP A 263 17.76 -18.13 0.11
N ILE A 264 18.56 -17.38 -0.66
CA ILE A 264 20.02 -17.47 -0.59
C ILE A 264 20.50 -17.07 0.81
N LYS A 265 20.01 -15.96 1.36
CA LYS A 265 20.39 -15.50 2.71
C LYS A 265 20.04 -16.53 3.79
N GLU A 266 18.88 -17.18 3.69
CA GLU A 266 18.50 -18.26 4.61
C GLU A 266 19.47 -19.45 4.51
N ILE A 267 19.85 -19.87 3.31
CA ILE A 267 20.84 -20.96 3.12
C ILE A 267 22.19 -20.58 3.73
N LEU A 268 22.64 -19.34 3.55
CA LEU A 268 23.93 -18.86 4.04
C LEU A 268 24.02 -18.78 5.57
N LYS A 269 22.89 -18.81 6.30
CA LYS A 269 22.90 -18.94 7.78
C LYS A 269 23.47 -20.28 8.24
N PHE A 270 23.35 -21.32 7.40
CA PHE A 270 23.75 -22.70 7.73
C PHE A 270 25.02 -23.15 7.00
N VAL A 271 25.38 -22.50 5.89
CA VAL A 271 26.50 -22.90 5.04
C VAL A 271 27.37 -21.70 4.71
N LYS A 272 28.69 -21.84 4.90
CA LYS A 272 29.67 -20.88 4.35
C LYS A 272 29.96 -21.23 2.90
N ALA A 273 29.55 -20.37 2.00
CA ALA A 273 29.74 -20.51 0.57
C ALA A 273 30.34 -19.24 -0.02
N LYS A 274 31.21 -19.40 -1.02
CA LYS A 274 31.69 -18.29 -1.85
C LYS A 274 30.83 -18.13 -3.09
N LYS A 275 30.19 -19.21 -3.53
CA LYS A 275 29.42 -19.28 -4.76
C LYS A 275 28.10 -20.01 -4.54
N VAL A 276 27.04 -19.57 -5.22
CA VAL A 276 25.74 -20.23 -5.23
C VAL A 276 25.32 -20.47 -6.68
N TYR A 277 25.11 -21.73 -7.03
CA TYR A 277 24.51 -22.12 -8.30
C TYR A 277 22.99 -22.07 -8.20
N VAL A 278 22.37 -21.51 -9.24
CA VAL A 278 20.93 -21.42 -9.40
C VAL A 278 20.54 -22.25 -10.61
N ALA A 279 19.71 -23.27 -10.40
CA ALA A 279 19.09 -24.03 -11.49
C ALA A 279 17.58 -23.74 -11.54
N ILE A 280 17.15 -23.16 -12.64
CA ILE A 280 15.73 -22.92 -12.93
C ILE A 280 15.00 -24.23 -13.19
N ALA A 281 13.67 -24.18 -13.11
CA ALA A 281 12.83 -25.33 -13.42
C ALA A 281 12.98 -25.75 -14.89
N GLU A 282 12.87 -27.06 -15.14
CA GLU A 282 12.86 -27.58 -16.51
C GLU A 282 11.66 -27.01 -17.29
N PRO A 283 11.80 -26.67 -18.59
CA PRO A 283 10.76 -25.97 -19.36
C PRO A 283 9.39 -26.66 -19.32
N TRP A 284 9.39 -28.00 -19.32
CA TRP A 284 8.17 -28.80 -19.27
C TRP A 284 7.32 -28.53 -18.02
N LYS A 285 7.93 -28.16 -16.89
CA LYS A 285 7.22 -27.87 -15.63
C LYS A 285 6.37 -26.61 -15.75
N ALA A 286 6.88 -25.58 -16.42
CA ALA A 286 6.12 -24.35 -16.68
C ALA A 286 4.94 -24.61 -17.62
N GLU A 287 5.13 -25.41 -18.68
CA GLU A 287 4.05 -25.82 -19.60
C GLU A 287 2.94 -26.59 -18.86
N VAL A 288 3.33 -27.62 -18.09
CA VAL A 288 2.40 -28.46 -17.32
C VAL A 288 1.63 -27.63 -16.29
N LEU A 289 2.29 -26.68 -15.65
CA LEU A 289 1.69 -25.82 -14.65
C LEU A 289 0.64 -24.89 -15.25
N ASN A 290 0.92 -24.29 -16.41
CA ASN A 290 -0.04 -23.45 -17.13
C ASN A 290 -1.31 -24.22 -17.51
N LEU A 291 -1.17 -25.48 -17.93
CA LEU A 291 -2.30 -26.36 -18.20
C LEU A 291 -3.06 -26.71 -16.93
N ALA A 292 -2.35 -26.97 -15.82
CA ALA A 292 -2.96 -27.29 -14.54
C ALA A 292 -3.78 -26.14 -13.96
N VAL A 293 -3.23 -24.91 -14.00
CA VAL A 293 -3.93 -23.70 -13.53
C VAL A 293 -5.19 -23.44 -14.34
N LYS A 294 -5.13 -23.57 -15.67
CA LYS A 294 -6.31 -23.40 -16.55
C LYS A 294 -7.41 -24.44 -16.29
N ALA A 295 -7.04 -25.66 -15.93
CA ALA A 295 -8.00 -26.74 -15.69
C ALA A 295 -8.66 -26.68 -14.30
N GLY A 296 -8.07 -25.94 -13.34
CA GLY A 296 -8.63 -25.68 -12.01
C GLY A 296 -8.68 -26.87 -11.04
N ASN A 297 -8.58 -28.12 -11.51
CA ASN A 297 -8.52 -29.31 -10.66
C ASN A 297 -7.60 -30.40 -11.24
N PHE A 298 -7.15 -31.31 -10.36
CA PHE A 298 -6.18 -32.35 -10.71
C PHE A 298 -6.65 -33.28 -11.84
N LYS A 299 -7.92 -33.68 -11.82
CA LYS A 299 -8.45 -34.68 -12.76
C LYS A 299 -8.48 -34.11 -14.18
N ASP A 300 -8.97 -32.89 -14.33
CA ASP A 300 -9.07 -32.23 -15.63
C ASP A 300 -7.71 -31.78 -16.14
N ALA A 301 -6.83 -31.30 -15.24
CA ALA A 301 -5.44 -30.99 -15.57
C ALA A 301 -4.74 -32.21 -16.19
N MET A 302 -4.80 -33.36 -15.52
CA MET A 302 -4.17 -34.59 -15.99
C MET A 302 -4.75 -35.08 -17.32
N LYS A 303 -6.07 -34.94 -17.52
CA LYS A 303 -6.71 -35.29 -18.79
C LYS A 303 -6.19 -34.45 -19.94
N GLU A 304 -5.96 -33.15 -19.71
CA GLU A 304 -5.46 -32.23 -20.73
C GLU A 304 -3.97 -32.44 -21.00
N ILE A 305 -3.16 -32.51 -19.95
CA ILE A 305 -1.70 -32.71 -20.02
C ILE A 305 -1.35 -34.04 -20.72
N MET A 306 -2.12 -35.10 -20.48
CA MET A 306 -1.85 -36.42 -21.06
C MET A 306 -2.17 -36.55 -22.55
N LYS A 307 -2.76 -35.53 -23.17
CA LYS A 307 -2.94 -35.49 -24.64
C LYS A 307 -1.61 -35.30 -25.36
N ASP A 308 -0.62 -34.70 -24.71
CA ASP A 308 0.74 -34.53 -25.25
C ASP A 308 1.57 -35.81 -25.01
N GLU A 309 2.08 -36.41 -26.08
CA GLU A 309 2.91 -37.62 -25.99
C GLU A 309 4.18 -37.43 -25.14
N ARG A 310 4.74 -36.22 -25.09
CA ARG A 310 5.93 -35.89 -24.28
C ARG A 310 5.63 -36.10 -22.79
N PHE A 311 4.52 -35.54 -22.32
CA PHE A 311 4.11 -35.66 -20.92
C PHE A 311 3.60 -37.06 -20.57
N ARG A 312 3.01 -37.77 -21.55
CA ARG A 312 2.58 -39.16 -21.37
C ARG A 312 3.75 -40.09 -21.04
N LYS A 313 4.91 -39.89 -21.68
CA LYS A 313 6.15 -40.63 -21.38
C LYS A 313 6.68 -40.38 -19.97
N MET A 314 6.41 -39.21 -19.39
CA MET A 314 6.82 -38.79 -18.05
C MET A 314 5.68 -38.83 -17.02
N GLY A 315 4.63 -39.60 -17.28
CA GLY A 315 3.34 -39.44 -16.60
C GLY A 315 3.37 -39.52 -15.06
N LYS A 316 4.30 -40.31 -14.49
CA LYS A 316 4.48 -40.40 -13.03
C LYS A 316 5.09 -39.12 -12.44
N GLU A 317 6.12 -38.55 -13.08
CA GLU A 317 6.75 -37.29 -12.64
C GLU A 317 5.78 -36.12 -12.80
N VAL A 318 5.09 -36.04 -13.95
CA VAL A 318 4.05 -35.03 -14.22
C VAL A 318 2.93 -35.11 -13.18
N SER A 319 2.41 -36.30 -12.89
CA SER A 319 1.35 -36.47 -11.89
C SER A 319 1.78 -35.99 -10.50
N ASN A 320 2.99 -36.33 -10.07
CA ASN A 320 3.52 -35.88 -8.78
C ASN A 320 3.71 -34.36 -8.74
N PHE A 321 4.19 -33.77 -9.83
CA PHE A 321 4.36 -32.33 -9.95
C PHE A 321 3.02 -31.60 -9.87
N VAL A 322 2.00 -32.01 -10.64
CA VAL A 322 0.67 -31.37 -10.62
C VAL A 322 0.01 -31.48 -9.24
N LYS A 323 0.13 -32.63 -8.55
CA LYS A 323 -0.38 -32.77 -7.16
C LYS A 323 0.27 -31.77 -6.22
N LYS A 324 1.59 -31.59 -6.33
CA LYS A 324 2.33 -30.64 -5.51
C LYS A 324 1.94 -29.19 -5.83
N ALA A 325 1.87 -28.84 -7.11
CA ALA A 325 1.48 -27.51 -7.55
C ALA A 325 0.08 -27.09 -7.08
N ILE A 326 -0.90 -28.00 -7.15
CA ILE A 326 -2.27 -27.73 -6.65
C ILE A 326 -2.27 -27.60 -5.12
N LYS A 327 -1.49 -28.41 -4.40
CA LYS A 327 -1.36 -28.31 -2.95
C LYS A 327 -0.75 -26.98 -2.51
N ASP A 328 0.21 -26.48 -3.28
CA ASP A 328 0.92 -25.23 -3.01
C ASP A 328 0.13 -23.98 -3.49
N GLY A 329 -1.12 -24.15 -3.94
CA GLY A 329 -2.06 -23.05 -4.18
C GLY A 329 -1.96 -22.34 -5.53
N GLY A 330 -1.10 -22.82 -6.44
CA GLY A 330 -1.07 -22.30 -7.82
C GLY A 330 -0.44 -20.90 -7.99
N ASP A 331 0.21 -20.36 -6.97
CA ASP A 331 0.86 -19.03 -7.00
C ASP A 331 2.21 -19.08 -7.74
N PHE A 332 2.15 -19.46 -9.01
CA PHE A 332 3.31 -19.60 -9.86
C PHE A 332 3.31 -18.51 -10.91
N LYS A 333 4.32 -17.65 -10.80
CA LYS A 333 4.55 -16.56 -11.73
C LYS A 333 5.11 -17.14 -13.04
N ILE A 334 4.42 -16.89 -14.14
CA ILE A 334 4.95 -17.21 -15.48
C ILE A 334 5.93 -16.09 -15.82
N LEU A 335 7.20 -16.30 -15.47
CA LEU A 335 8.27 -15.37 -15.77
C LEU A 335 9.37 -16.08 -16.56
N ASN A 336 10.13 -15.31 -17.35
CA ASN A 336 11.38 -15.80 -17.91
C ASN A 336 12.46 -15.75 -16.81
N GLU A 337 12.50 -16.78 -15.96
CA GLU A 337 13.44 -16.88 -14.83
C GLU A 337 14.89 -16.67 -15.24
N GLU A 338 15.29 -17.26 -16.36
CA GLU A 338 16.65 -17.14 -16.88
C GLU A 338 17.01 -15.68 -17.14
N LYS A 339 16.14 -14.98 -17.87
CA LYS A 339 16.33 -13.55 -18.17
C LYS A 339 16.36 -12.72 -16.89
N VAL A 340 15.42 -12.92 -15.98
CA VAL A 340 15.34 -12.17 -14.72
C VAL A 340 16.59 -12.39 -13.87
N ILE A 341 17.09 -13.62 -13.76
CA ILE A 341 18.34 -13.89 -13.02
C ILE A 341 19.53 -13.23 -13.71
N GLN A 342 19.67 -13.42 -15.02
CA GLN A 342 20.80 -12.89 -15.78
C GLN A 342 20.90 -11.36 -15.68
N GLU A 343 19.78 -10.65 -15.83
CA GLU A 343 19.72 -9.19 -15.73
C GLU A 343 20.01 -8.68 -14.31
N ASN A 344 19.90 -9.53 -13.28
CA ASN A 344 19.99 -9.14 -11.87
C ASN A 344 21.11 -9.83 -11.08
N ILE A 345 21.97 -10.60 -11.76
CA ILE A 345 22.98 -11.45 -11.12
C ILE A 345 23.94 -10.63 -10.26
N GLU A 346 24.41 -9.48 -10.77
CA GLU A 346 25.33 -8.59 -10.07
C GLU A 346 24.70 -8.01 -8.81
N PHE A 347 23.43 -7.59 -8.89
CA PHE A 347 22.70 -7.06 -7.75
C PHE A 347 22.48 -8.13 -6.68
N ILE A 348 22.01 -9.32 -7.07
CA ILE A 348 21.76 -10.42 -6.15
C ILE A 348 23.07 -10.86 -5.48
N SER A 349 24.17 -10.94 -6.22
CA SER A 349 25.49 -11.25 -5.68
C SER A 349 25.98 -10.23 -4.67
N LYS A 350 25.84 -8.93 -4.99
CA LYS A 350 26.17 -7.85 -4.04
C LYS A 350 25.33 -7.94 -2.77
N GLU A 351 24.05 -8.26 -2.91
CA GLU A 351 23.09 -8.32 -1.81
C GLU A 351 23.27 -9.50 -0.88
N THR A 352 23.71 -10.63 -1.42
CA THR A 352 23.91 -11.88 -0.67
C THR A 352 25.37 -12.04 -0.21
N GLY A 353 26.30 -11.31 -0.80
CA GLY A 353 27.73 -11.40 -0.51
C GLY A 353 28.42 -12.62 -1.11
N VAL A 354 27.77 -13.30 -2.06
CA VAL A 354 28.29 -14.50 -2.74
C VAL A 354 28.16 -14.38 -4.25
N GLU A 355 29.07 -15.02 -4.98
CA GLU A 355 28.99 -15.10 -6.44
C GLU A 355 27.79 -15.96 -6.84
N LEU A 356 26.90 -15.42 -7.66
CA LEU A 356 25.73 -16.14 -8.18
C LEU A 356 26.04 -16.59 -9.59
N GLU A 357 25.74 -17.85 -9.91
CA GLU A 357 25.86 -18.35 -11.28
C GLU A 357 24.61 -19.13 -11.65
N LEU A 358 24.03 -18.82 -12.81
CA LEU A 358 23.00 -19.66 -13.40
C LEU A 358 23.70 -20.90 -13.97
N ASN A 359 23.61 -22.02 -13.25
CA ASN A 359 24.35 -23.22 -13.59
C ASN A 359 23.49 -24.47 -13.35
N GLN A 360 23.39 -25.31 -14.38
CA GLN A 360 22.59 -26.54 -14.38
C GLN A 360 23.36 -27.76 -13.84
N ASP A 361 24.67 -27.63 -13.57
CA ASP A 361 25.55 -28.66 -13.00
C ASP A 361 25.36 -28.83 -11.47
N ILE A 362 24.15 -28.57 -11.00
CA ILE A 362 23.70 -28.88 -9.64
C ILE A 362 23.38 -30.38 -9.58
N PRO A 363 23.65 -31.08 -8.45
CA PRO A 363 23.27 -32.49 -8.31
C PRO A 363 21.85 -32.77 -8.77
N GLU A 364 21.65 -33.77 -9.65
CA GLU A 364 20.39 -34.00 -10.36
C GLU A 364 19.18 -34.10 -9.42
N LYS A 365 19.37 -34.73 -8.24
CA LYS A 365 18.36 -34.83 -7.19
C LYS A 365 17.86 -33.47 -6.70
N LYS A 366 18.74 -32.47 -6.59
CA LYS A 366 18.40 -31.09 -6.21
C LYS A 366 17.80 -30.33 -7.39
N ARG A 367 18.37 -30.46 -8.59
CA ARG A 367 17.84 -29.82 -9.81
C ARG A 367 16.38 -30.21 -10.07
N LYS A 368 16.03 -31.48 -9.90
CA LYS A 368 14.64 -31.97 -10.03
C LYS A 368 13.65 -31.34 -9.04
N LEU A 369 14.13 -30.73 -7.95
CA LEU A 369 13.28 -30.05 -6.96
C LEU A 369 12.92 -28.62 -7.38
N ALA A 370 13.60 -28.02 -8.37
CA ALA A 370 13.26 -26.70 -8.89
C ALA A 370 11.82 -26.70 -9.39
N MET A 371 11.08 -25.65 -9.04
CA MET A 371 9.71 -25.40 -9.51
C MET A 371 9.66 -24.03 -10.16
N PRO A 372 8.74 -23.77 -11.12
CA PRO A 372 8.63 -22.45 -11.71
C PRO A 372 8.49 -21.37 -10.63
N GLY A 373 9.26 -20.30 -10.71
CA GLY A 373 9.33 -19.26 -9.68
C GLY A 373 10.06 -19.64 -8.38
N LYS A 374 10.55 -20.88 -8.23
CA LYS A 374 11.32 -21.38 -7.09
C LYS A 374 12.51 -22.22 -7.56
N PRO A 375 13.63 -21.56 -7.92
CA PRO A 375 14.78 -22.26 -8.46
C PRO A 375 15.46 -23.14 -7.41
N ALA A 376 16.17 -24.17 -7.85
CA ALA A 376 17.02 -24.96 -6.96
C ALA A 376 18.33 -24.21 -6.70
N LEU A 377 18.68 -24.07 -5.42
CA LEU A 377 19.89 -23.40 -4.97
C LEU A 377 20.94 -24.41 -4.48
N TYR A 378 22.19 -24.20 -4.87
CA TYR A 378 23.32 -25.03 -4.45
C TYR A 378 24.53 -24.18 -4.06
N ALA A 379 24.75 -24.12 -2.75
CA ALA A 379 25.87 -23.40 -2.16
C ALA A 379 27.18 -24.20 -2.29
N VAL A 380 28.22 -23.55 -2.78
CA VAL A 380 29.55 -24.11 -3.04
C VAL A 380 30.60 -23.30 -2.27
N SER A 381 31.45 -24.00 -1.53
CA SER A 381 32.49 -23.41 -0.68
C SER A 381 33.71 -22.90 -1.45
#